data_AF-A0A925XH67-F1
#
_entry.id   AF-A0A925XH67-F1
#
_cell.length_a   1.000
_cell.length_b   1.000
_cell.length_c   1.000
_cell.angle_alpha   90.00
_cell.angle_beta   90.00
_cell.angle_gamma   90.00
#
_symmetry.space_group_name_H-M   'P 1'
#
loop_
_entity.id
_entity.type
_entity.pdbx_description
1 polymer ?
#
loop_
_entity_poly.entity_id
_entity_poly.type
_entity_poly.pdbx_seq_one_letter_code
_entity_poly.pdbx_strand_id
1 'polypeptide(L)'
;MEPRVGSLNDELLGNNPISDEGLFMRGLLVLTLALTLTFASRNNAPASDIYVDNLLGNDSFDGQLVLPIDSGSGPVRTLRRAMHLAGFGDRIVLTQAGGMYYDSLSLTGTRHSGTSERPFTIIGNGATISGARAVPQQGWRRTGPDLWKLTLTRKGFYRLLRDGQSLPELQPAANANPLEMLAAGQWTAWRGDVYYRADGDAPTTQSFAYAAEQTGLSLYQVEHVRIVGLTLRDFRFDGLRTQNMCRGVTLENVNCLNNGRAGIAVSGTSHIEMVGGSLAENGRHSLLVSNPATANLREVTTDVEPTVIVPPK
;
A
#
# COMPACT_ATOMS: atom_id res chain seq x y z
N MET A 1 -48.02 -98.44 5.76
CA MET A 1 -47.53 -97.76 4.54
C MET A 1 -48.56 -96.73 4.15
N GLU A 2 -48.11 -95.49 4.30
CA GLU A 2 -48.59 -94.18 3.85
C GLU A 2 -49.10 -94.09 2.38
N PRO A 3 -49.76 -92.98 1.94
CA PRO A 3 -51.22 -92.96 1.75
C PRO A 3 -51.74 -92.18 0.49
N ARG A 4 -53.08 -92.00 0.43
CA ARG A 4 -53.90 -90.84 -0.06
C ARG A 4 -53.79 -90.40 -1.55
N VAL A 5 -54.89 -90.39 -2.33
CA VAL A 5 -55.99 -89.36 -2.43
C VAL A 5 -55.41 -87.96 -2.67
N GLY A 6 -55.74 -87.14 -3.67
CA GLY A 6 -56.82 -87.04 -4.65
C GLY A 6 -57.06 -85.54 -4.96
N SER A 7 -57.64 -85.24 -6.13
CA SER A 7 -58.32 -83.99 -6.51
C SER A 7 -57.53 -82.72 -6.91
N LEU A 8 -58.01 -82.14 -8.01
CA LEU A 8 -57.76 -80.85 -8.65
C LEU A 8 -58.00 -79.63 -7.74
N ASN A 9 -57.27 -78.53 -8.00
CA ASN A 9 -57.83 -77.22 -8.39
C ASN A 9 -56.75 -76.19 -8.76
N ASP A 10 -57.14 -75.39 -9.75
CA ASP A 10 -56.81 -74.02 -10.21
C ASP A 10 -55.67 -73.14 -9.65
N GLU A 11 -55.25 -72.28 -10.58
CA GLU A 11 -54.57 -70.97 -10.48
C GLU A 11 -53.15 -70.91 -9.91
N LEU A 12 -52.21 -70.40 -10.73
CA LEU A 12 -51.43 -69.19 -10.40
C LEU A 12 -50.54 -68.77 -11.59
N LEU A 13 -50.77 -67.53 -12.01
CA LEU A 13 -49.96 -66.77 -12.97
C LEU A 13 -48.52 -66.62 -12.46
N GLY A 14 -47.55 -67.10 -13.25
CA GLY A 14 -46.12 -66.96 -13.01
C GLY A 14 -45.48 -65.89 -13.90
N ASN A 15 -45.04 -64.82 -13.26
CA ASN A 15 -44.25 -63.70 -13.79
C ASN A 15 -42.82 -64.09 -14.22
N ASN A 16 -42.29 -63.40 -15.24
CA ASN A 16 -41.00 -62.64 -15.27
C ASN A 16 -40.50 -62.42 -16.72
N PRO A 17 -39.60 -61.45 -17.04
CA PRO A 17 -39.04 -60.38 -16.19
C PRO A 17 -39.20 -58.95 -16.78
N ILE A 18 -39.13 -57.96 -15.89
CA ILE A 18 -38.94 -56.54 -16.20
C ILE A 18 -37.46 -56.32 -16.56
N SER A 19 -37.22 -55.56 -17.63
CA SER A 19 -35.90 -55.20 -18.15
C SER A 19 -35.13 -54.25 -17.21
N ASP A 20 -33.86 -54.60 -16.98
CA ASP A 20 -32.90 -53.95 -16.09
C ASP A 20 -32.12 -52.84 -16.81
N GLU A 21 -32.82 -51.79 -17.27
CA GLU A 21 -32.19 -50.61 -17.93
C GLU A 21 -32.19 -49.35 -17.04
N GLY A 22 -32.52 -49.47 -15.75
CA GLY A 22 -32.68 -48.31 -14.85
C GLY A 22 -31.44 -47.94 -14.02
N LEU A 23 -30.41 -48.77 -13.98
CA LEU A 23 -29.38 -48.65 -12.92
C LEU A 23 -28.07 -47.95 -13.35
N PHE A 24 -27.76 -47.88 -14.65
CA PHE A 24 -26.48 -47.32 -15.11
C PHE A 24 -26.43 -45.78 -15.20
N MET A 25 -27.58 -45.10 -15.26
CA MET A 25 -27.64 -43.63 -15.40
C MET A 25 -27.80 -42.86 -14.07
N ARG A 26 -27.89 -43.56 -12.93
CA ARG A 26 -27.93 -42.92 -11.60
C ARG A 26 -26.56 -42.87 -10.90
N GLY A 27 -25.63 -43.73 -11.29
CA GLY A 27 -24.26 -43.73 -10.75
C GLY A 27 -23.37 -42.61 -11.31
N LEU A 28 -23.62 -42.16 -12.55
CA LEU A 28 -22.78 -41.15 -13.21
C LEU A 28 -23.16 -39.71 -12.82
N LEU A 29 -24.40 -39.47 -12.37
CA LEU A 29 -24.88 -38.13 -11.99
C LEU A 29 -24.49 -37.74 -10.55
N VAL A 30 -24.23 -38.73 -9.69
CA VAL A 30 -23.84 -38.51 -8.29
C VAL A 30 -22.35 -38.23 -8.16
N LEU A 31 -21.52 -38.76 -9.08
CA LEU A 31 -20.07 -38.54 -9.06
C LEU A 31 -19.65 -37.14 -9.54
N THR A 32 -20.40 -36.52 -10.45
CA THR A 32 -20.17 -35.14 -10.91
C THR A 32 -20.62 -34.10 -9.88
N LEU A 33 -21.62 -34.40 -9.05
CA LEU A 33 -22.09 -33.50 -7.99
C LEU A 33 -21.13 -33.49 -6.78
N ALA A 34 -20.49 -34.62 -6.47
CA ALA A 34 -19.49 -34.71 -5.41
C ALA A 34 -18.14 -34.04 -5.78
N LEU A 35 -17.77 -34.04 -7.07
CA LEU A 35 -16.54 -33.41 -7.56
C LEU A 35 -16.69 -31.90 -7.85
N THR A 36 -17.92 -31.40 -7.99
CA THR A 36 -18.20 -29.95 -8.13
C THR A 36 -18.41 -29.26 -6.78
N LEU A 37 -18.83 -29.97 -5.74
CA LEU A 37 -18.92 -29.41 -4.37
C LEU A 37 -17.57 -29.31 -3.64
N THR A 38 -16.53 -30.02 -4.08
CA THR A 38 -15.19 -29.93 -3.46
C THR A 38 -14.37 -28.71 -3.91
N PHE A 39 -14.82 -27.98 -4.95
CA PHE A 39 -14.22 -26.71 -5.38
C PHE A 39 -14.86 -25.46 -4.75
N ALA A 40 -15.91 -25.64 -3.93
CA ALA A 40 -16.59 -24.53 -3.24
C ALA A 40 -16.05 -24.26 -1.82
N SER A 41 -15.06 -25.00 -1.35
CA SER A 41 -14.31 -24.66 -0.14
C SER A 41 -13.17 -23.70 -0.48
N ARG A 42 -13.49 -22.51 -1.00
CA ARG A 42 -12.53 -21.41 -0.96
C ARG A 42 -12.24 -21.14 0.52
N ASN A 43 -10.99 -21.35 0.93
CA ASN A 43 -10.47 -21.13 2.27
C ASN A 43 -11.03 -19.84 2.89
N ASN A 44 -12.07 -19.99 3.73
CA ASN A 44 -12.51 -18.97 4.69
C ASN A 44 -11.51 -18.96 5.87
N ALA A 45 -10.22 -18.83 5.58
CA ALA A 45 -9.28 -18.43 6.61
C ALA A 45 -9.71 -17.02 7.07
N PRO A 46 -9.89 -16.79 8.38
CA PRO A 46 -10.20 -15.47 8.89
C PRO A 46 -9.09 -14.51 8.47
N ALA A 47 -9.47 -13.30 8.06
CA ALA A 47 -8.52 -12.21 7.87
C ALA A 47 -7.73 -12.04 9.16
N SER A 48 -6.40 -12.14 9.07
CA SER A 48 -5.53 -12.04 10.24
C SER A 48 -5.10 -10.59 10.45
N ASP A 49 -5.05 -10.18 11.72
CA ASP A 49 -4.44 -8.92 12.12
C ASP A 49 -2.93 -9.14 12.30
N ILE A 50 -2.12 -8.29 11.68
CA ILE A 50 -0.66 -8.28 11.74
C ILE A 50 -0.21 -6.96 12.37
N TYR A 51 0.28 -7.02 13.59
CA TYR A 51 0.69 -5.86 14.37
C TYR A 51 2.14 -5.46 14.08
N VAL A 52 2.36 -4.16 13.92
CA VAL A 52 3.68 -3.58 13.63
C VAL A 52 4.02 -2.50 14.65
N ASP A 53 5.11 -2.70 15.38
CA ASP A 53 5.64 -1.75 16.37
C ASP A 53 7.13 -1.53 16.11
N ASN A 54 7.49 -0.31 15.68
CA ASN A 54 8.88 0.04 15.35
C ASN A 54 9.79 0.19 16.58
N LEU A 55 9.24 0.19 17.79
CA LEU A 55 9.98 0.26 19.05
C LEU A 55 10.08 -1.10 19.74
N LEU A 56 8.93 -1.73 20.01
CA LEU A 56 8.86 -2.98 20.78
C LEU A 56 8.88 -4.24 19.90
N GLY A 57 8.61 -4.11 18.61
CA GLY A 57 8.51 -5.25 17.72
C GLY A 57 9.83 -5.94 17.44
N ASN A 58 9.75 -7.15 16.90
CA ASN A 58 10.90 -7.92 16.41
C ASN A 58 10.47 -8.68 15.14
N ASP A 59 11.28 -8.62 14.07
CA ASP A 59 10.95 -9.29 12.82
C ASP A 59 11.03 -10.83 12.89
N SER A 60 11.58 -11.38 13.98
CA SER A 60 11.44 -12.81 14.30
C SER A 60 10.06 -13.19 14.81
N PHE A 61 9.22 -12.22 15.23
CA PHE A 61 7.88 -12.51 15.73
C PHE A 61 6.89 -12.82 14.60
N ASP A 62 5.77 -13.45 14.99
CA ASP A 62 4.66 -13.84 14.12
C ASP A 62 3.71 -12.69 13.73
N GLY A 63 3.78 -11.55 14.41
CA GLY A 63 2.91 -10.40 14.17
C GLY A 63 1.49 -10.56 14.70
N GLN A 64 1.16 -11.65 15.40
CA GLN A 64 -0.23 -11.97 15.78
C GLN A 64 -0.67 -11.30 17.09
N LEU A 65 0.27 -10.73 17.84
CA LEU A 65 0.00 -10.10 19.14
C LEU A 65 0.53 -8.68 19.18
N VAL A 66 -0.19 -7.82 19.92
CA VAL A 66 0.17 -6.41 20.11
C VAL A 66 1.41 -6.25 20.99
N LEU A 67 1.63 -7.18 21.92
CA LEU A 67 2.76 -7.16 22.85
C LEU A 67 3.58 -8.45 22.73
N PRO A 68 4.92 -8.37 22.92
CA PRO A 68 5.74 -9.56 23.03
C PRO A 68 5.34 -10.35 24.28
N ILE A 69 5.03 -11.64 24.12
CA ILE A 69 4.74 -12.54 25.25
C ILE A 69 5.83 -13.60 25.45
N ASP A 70 6.57 -13.92 24.39
CA ASP A 70 7.68 -14.86 24.40
C ASP A 70 8.69 -14.54 23.28
N SER A 71 9.62 -15.45 22.99
CA SER A 71 10.67 -15.26 21.98
C SER A 71 10.20 -15.34 20.52
N GLY A 72 8.96 -15.78 20.26
CA GLY A 72 8.40 -16.00 18.92
C GLY A 72 7.10 -15.26 18.62
N SER A 73 6.37 -14.79 19.64
CA SER A 73 5.06 -14.17 19.48
C SER A 73 5.03 -12.73 19.98
N GLY A 74 4.54 -11.82 19.12
CA GLY A 74 4.56 -10.38 19.32
C GLY A 74 4.45 -9.59 18.02
N PRO A 75 4.51 -8.25 18.07
CA PRO A 75 4.40 -7.42 16.88
C PRO A 75 5.70 -7.48 16.07
N VAL A 76 5.59 -7.45 14.74
CA VAL A 76 6.79 -7.33 13.90
C VAL A 76 7.36 -5.91 13.99
N ARG A 77 8.66 -5.76 13.75
CA ARG A 77 9.30 -4.44 13.85
C ARG A 77 9.10 -3.63 12.58
N THR A 78 9.22 -4.27 11.44
CA THR A 78 9.27 -3.60 10.14
C THR A 78 8.01 -3.81 9.32
N LEU A 79 7.67 -2.78 8.56
CA LEU A 79 6.63 -2.83 7.54
C LEU A 79 6.92 -3.92 6.50
N ARG A 80 8.20 -4.10 6.14
CA ARG A 80 8.64 -5.19 5.25
C ARG A 80 8.28 -6.57 5.77
N ARG A 81 8.49 -6.84 7.06
CA ARG A 81 8.13 -8.13 7.64
C ARG A 81 6.62 -8.32 7.67
N ALA A 82 5.86 -7.29 8.02
CA ALA A 82 4.39 -7.33 7.98
C ALA A 82 3.87 -7.69 6.58
N MET A 83 4.39 -7.05 5.53
CA MET A 83 4.05 -7.38 4.13
C MET A 83 4.49 -8.79 3.71
N HIS A 84 5.53 -9.34 4.32
CA HIS A 84 5.93 -10.71 4.07
C HIS A 84 4.98 -11.73 4.72
N LEU A 85 4.35 -11.38 5.84
CA LEU A 85 3.36 -12.24 6.49
C LEU A 85 1.96 -12.10 5.86
N ALA A 86 1.61 -10.89 5.43
CA ALA A 86 0.28 -10.57 4.95
C ALA A 86 -0.12 -11.33 3.67
N GLY A 87 -1.37 -11.74 3.64
CA GLY A 87 -2.04 -12.36 2.51
C GLY A 87 -3.40 -11.73 2.21
N PHE A 88 -4.21 -12.46 1.44
CA PHE A 88 -5.46 -11.96 0.88
C PHE A 88 -6.48 -11.60 1.99
N GLY A 89 -6.87 -10.32 2.01
CA GLY A 89 -7.85 -9.77 2.96
C GLY A 89 -7.34 -9.56 4.37
N ASP A 90 -6.04 -9.72 4.63
CA ASP A 90 -5.45 -9.48 5.95
C ASP A 90 -5.41 -7.98 6.31
N ARG A 91 -5.12 -7.71 7.59
CA ARG A 91 -5.06 -6.36 8.15
C ARG A 91 -3.69 -6.12 8.74
N ILE A 92 -3.02 -5.06 8.32
CA ILE A 92 -1.78 -4.58 8.94
C ILE A 92 -2.14 -3.43 9.88
N VAL A 93 -1.78 -3.55 11.15
CA VAL A 93 -2.12 -2.60 12.21
C VAL A 93 -0.84 -1.96 12.75
N LEU A 94 -0.69 -0.66 12.50
CA LEU A 94 0.48 0.10 12.95
C LEU A 94 0.23 0.69 14.34
N THR A 95 1.30 0.78 15.14
CA THR A 95 1.29 1.54 16.40
C THR A 95 1.85 2.95 16.16
N GLN A 96 1.60 3.87 17.09
CA GLN A 96 2.24 5.20 17.11
C GLN A 96 3.45 5.28 18.06
N ALA A 97 3.83 4.18 18.70
CA ALA A 97 4.64 4.20 19.92
C ALA A 97 6.12 4.56 19.71
N GLY A 98 6.69 4.34 18.52
CA GLY A 98 8.13 4.52 18.25
C GLY A 98 8.50 5.70 17.34
N GLY A 99 7.58 6.63 17.08
CA GLY A 99 7.82 7.71 16.11
C GLY A 99 7.62 7.26 14.67
N MET A 100 8.34 7.88 13.72
CA MET A 100 8.13 7.63 12.28
C MET A 100 8.66 6.24 11.85
N TYR A 101 7.95 5.62 10.92
CA TYR A 101 8.43 4.47 10.18
C TYR A 101 9.23 4.96 8.96
N TYR A 102 10.53 4.71 8.93
CA TYR A 102 11.38 5.04 7.77
C TYR A 102 11.43 3.86 6.79
N ASP A 103 10.41 3.73 5.94
CA ASP A 103 10.29 2.64 4.97
C ASP A 103 9.36 3.03 3.81
N SER A 104 9.16 2.09 2.88
CA SER A 104 8.17 2.15 1.81
C SER A 104 7.37 0.85 1.72
N LEU A 105 6.15 0.92 1.21
CA LEU A 105 5.23 -0.19 1.05
C LEU A 105 4.84 -0.40 -0.41
N SER A 106 4.68 -1.67 -0.80
CA SER A 106 4.20 -2.06 -2.12
C SER A 106 3.17 -3.18 -2.00
N LEU A 107 1.93 -2.88 -2.39
CA LEU A 107 0.83 -3.84 -2.47
C LEU A 107 0.66 -4.22 -3.94
N THR A 108 0.67 -5.52 -4.22
CA THR A 108 0.87 -6.04 -5.56
C THR A 108 0.02 -7.29 -5.76
N GLY A 109 -0.82 -7.25 -6.79
CA GLY A 109 -1.58 -8.40 -7.25
C GLY A 109 -2.55 -8.95 -6.21
N THR A 110 -3.03 -10.16 -6.48
CA THR A 110 -4.05 -10.84 -5.66
C THR A 110 -3.62 -11.05 -4.22
N ARG A 111 -2.33 -11.22 -3.94
CA ARG A 111 -1.84 -11.45 -2.57
C ARG A 111 -2.21 -10.31 -1.62
N HIS A 112 -2.11 -9.07 -2.09
CA HIS A 112 -2.39 -7.87 -1.29
C HIS A 112 -3.74 -7.24 -1.66
N SER A 113 -4.69 -8.09 -2.07
CA SER A 113 -6.09 -7.74 -2.39
C SER A 113 -7.05 -8.36 -1.37
N GLY A 114 -8.32 -7.97 -1.45
CA GLY A 114 -9.42 -8.56 -0.68
C GLY A 114 -10.69 -8.70 -1.52
N THR A 115 -11.84 -8.79 -0.85
CA THR A 115 -13.19 -8.64 -1.46
C THR A 115 -13.88 -7.40 -0.89
N SER A 116 -15.05 -7.04 -1.41
CA SER A 116 -15.89 -5.97 -0.85
C SER A 116 -16.23 -6.19 0.62
N GLU A 117 -16.44 -7.44 1.03
CA GLU A 117 -16.77 -7.83 2.41
C GLU A 117 -15.52 -8.04 3.26
N ARG A 118 -14.37 -8.29 2.63
CA ARG A 118 -13.10 -8.62 3.28
C ARG A 118 -11.92 -7.93 2.61
N PRO A 119 -11.79 -6.60 2.72
CA PRO A 119 -10.72 -5.86 2.08
C PRO A 119 -9.37 -6.13 2.74
N PHE A 120 -8.29 -6.07 1.97
CA PHE A 120 -6.94 -5.95 2.55
C PHE A 120 -6.82 -4.57 3.18
N THR A 121 -6.48 -4.49 4.47
CA THR A 121 -6.54 -3.21 5.20
C THR A 121 -5.20 -2.83 5.81
N ILE A 122 -4.81 -1.56 5.65
CA ILE A 122 -3.76 -0.94 6.47
C ILE A 122 -4.42 0.04 7.44
N ILE A 123 -4.23 -0.21 8.73
CA ILE A 123 -4.72 0.62 9.82
C ILE A 123 -3.52 1.36 10.39
N GLY A 124 -3.39 2.62 10.00
CA GLY A 124 -2.27 3.46 10.42
C GLY A 124 -2.37 3.90 11.88
N ASN A 125 -3.57 4.00 12.47
CA ASN A 125 -3.77 4.55 13.82
C ASN A 125 -3.10 5.93 14.03
N GLY A 126 -2.98 6.74 12.97
CA GLY A 126 -2.27 8.02 12.97
C GLY A 126 -0.74 7.90 12.85
N ALA A 127 -0.20 6.72 12.55
CA ALA A 127 1.22 6.52 12.30
C ALA A 127 1.69 7.31 11.07
N THR A 128 2.99 7.60 11.05
CA THR A 128 3.66 8.31 9.95
C THR A 128 4.70 7.41 9.33
N ILE A 129 4.64 7.23 8.02
CA ILE A 129 5.70 6.63 7.20
C ILE A 129 6.42 7.75 6.47
N SER A 130 7.74 7.84 6.64
CA SER A 130 8.58 8.88 6.05
C SER A 130 9.62 8.28 5.11
N GLY A 131 9.77 8.91 3.94
CA GLY A 131 10.83 8.62 2.97
C GLY A 131 12.14 9.36 3.25
N ALA A 132 12.23 10.09 4.36
CA ALA A 132 13.38 10.92 4.69
C ALA A 132 14.59 10.08 5.11
N ARG A 133 15.78 10.59 4.79
CA ARG A 133 17.06 10.05 5.26
C ARG A 133 17.94 11.18 5.74
N ALA A 134 18.63 10.97 6.85
CA ALA A 134 19.61 11.92 7.36
C ALA A 134 20.69 12.22 6.30
N VAL A 135 21.05 13.49 6.16
CA VAL A 135 22.22 13.90 5.40
C VAL A 135 23.46 13.63 6.27
N PRO A 136 24.40 12.78 5.84
CA PRO A 136 25.65 12.61 6.57
C PRO A 136 26.39 13.95 6.64
N GLN A 137 27.01 14.28 7.78
CA GLN A 137 27.72 15.56 7.96
C GLN A 137 28.77 15.80 6.87
N GLN A 138 29.50 14.76 6.49
CA GLN A 138 30.50 14.75 5.41
C GLN A 138 29.90 14.85 3.99
N GLY A 139 28.58 14.77 3.86
CA GLY A 139 27.87 14.91 2.58
C GLY A 139 27.85 16.35 2.06
N TRP A 140 28.00 17.33 2.95
CA TRP A 140 28.06 18.75 2.60
C TRP A 140 29.44 19.17 2.12
N ARG A 141 29.47 19.97 1.06
CA ARG A 141 30.69 20.62 0.55
C ARG A 141 30.48 22.12 0.48
N ARG A 142 31.37 22.90 1.09
CA ARG A 142 31.33 24.35 1.01
C ARG A 142 31.78 24.80 -0.38
N THR A 143 31.00 25.66 -1.04
CA THR A 143 31.29 26.19 -2.38
C THR A 143 31.34 27.72 -2.41
N GLY A 144 31.04 28.38 -1.29
CA GLY A 144 31.15 29.83 -1.09
C GLY A 144 31.16 30.17 0.41
N PRO A 145 31.12 31.45 0.79
CA PRO A 145 31.11 31.85 2.19
C PRO A 145 29.97 31.21 3.00
N ASP A 146 28.76 31.23 2.47
CA ASP A 146 27.52 30.71 3.07
C ASP A 146 26.84 29.64 2.19
N LEU A 147 27.42 29.34 1.03
CA LEU A 147 26.85 28.40 0.07
C LEU A 147 27.43 27.00 0.23
N TRP A 148 26.54 26.03 0.39
CA TRP A 148 26.86 24.62 0.56
C TRP A 148 26.17 23.78 -0.49
N LYS A 149 26.85 22.73 -0.92
CA LYS A 149 26.42 21.79 -1.93
C LYS A 149 26.31 20.39 -1.35
N LEU A 150 25.24 19.70 -1.73
CA LEU A 150 24.98 18.30 -1.46
C LEU A 150 24.75 17.56 -2.78
N THR A 151 25.55 16.52 -3.04
CA THR A 151 25.40 15.67 -4.22
C THR A 151 24.71 14.36 -3.84
N LEU A 152 23.45 14.23 -4.24
CA LEU A 152 22.64 13.03 -3.99
C LEU A 152 22.76 12.03 -5.14
N THR A 153 22.81 10.73 -4.84
CA THR A 153 22.92 9.67 -5.86
C THR A 153 21.72 9.61 -6.79
N ARG A 154 20.51 9.77 -6.25
CA ARG A 154 19.28 9.71 -7.03
C ARG A 154 18.75 11.12 -7.26
N LYS A 155 18.47 11.46 -8.52
CA LYS A 155 18.21 12.84 -8.98
C LYS A 155 16.73 13.12 -9.26
N GLY A 156 16.28 14.33 -8.94
CA GLY A 156 14.92 14.83 -9.24
C GLY A 156 13.98 14.81 -8.04
N PHE A 157 13.04 15.77 -8.02
CA PHE A 157 12.02 15.96 -6.98
C PHE A 157 12.59 15.88 -5.56
N TYR A 158 13.59 16.72 -5.30
CA TYR A 158 14.21 16.77 -3.99
C TYR A 158 13.28 17.41 -2.97
N ARG A 159 13.48 17.04 -1.71
CA ARG A 159 13.01 17.79 -0.54
C ARG A 159 14.16 17.83 0.44
N LEU A 160 14.40 18.99 1.02
CA LEU A 160 15.41 19.19 2.05
C LEU A 160 14.69 19.55 3.35
N LEU A 161 15.12 18.93 4.44
CA LEU A 161 14.57 19.12 5.76
C LEU A 161 15.67 19.51 6.74
N ARG A 162 15.32 20.31 7.73
CA ARG A 162 16.13 20.61 8.91
C ARG A 162 15.30 20.37 10.16
N ASP A 163 15.82 19.56 11.08
CA ASP A 163 15.15 19.18 12.33
C ASP A 163 13.73 18.61 12.10
N GLY A 164 13.58 17.83 11.03
CA GLY A 164 12.30 17.23 10.62
C GLY A 164 11.32 18.17 9.92
N GLN A 165 11.64 19.44 9.76
CA GLN A 165 10.81 20.44 9.09
C GLN A 165 11.28 20.68 7.65
N SER A 166 10.32 20.88 6.73
CA SER A 166 10.65 21.19 5.34
C SER A 166 11.28 22.58 5.22
N LEU A 167 12.33 22.71 4.42
CA LEU A 167 12.95 24.00 4.13
C LEU A 167 12.37 24.63 2.87
N PRO A 168 12.26 25.97 2.82
CA PRO A 168 11.77 26.68 1.64
C PRO A 168 12.66 26.43 0.42
N GLU A 169 12.06 25.89 -0.64
CA GLU A 169 12.70 25.68 -1.94
C GLU A 169 12.58 26.95 -2.80
N LEU A 170 13.71 27.45 -3.29
CA LEU A 170 13.73 28.42 -4.37
C LEU A 170 13.58 27.69 -5.72
N GLN A 171 12.47 27.95 -6.40
CA GLN A 171 12.27 27.57 -7.80
C GLN A 171 12.53 28.77 -8.71
N PRO A 172 13.69 28.83 -9.40
CA PRO A 172 14.02 29.96 -10.26
C PRO A 172 13.15 29.98 -11.53
N ALA A 173 12.98 31.16 -12.11
CA ALA A 173 12.46 31.30 -13.47
C ALA A 173 13.38 30.61 -14.50
N ALA A 174 12.82 30.24 -15.65
CA ALA A 174 13.59 29.63 -16.72
C ALA A 174 14.78 30.54 -17.12
N ASN A 175 15.98 29.94 -17.22
CA ASN A 175 17.26 30.58 -17.56
C ASN A 175 17.92 31.48 -16.49
N ALA A 176 17.33 31.65 -15.30
CA ALA A 176 18.01 32.35 -14.21
C ALA A 176 19.08 31.46 -13.53
N ASN A 177 20.16 32.06 -13.02
CA ASN A 177 21.10 31.38 -12.14
C ASN A 177 20.53 31.37 -10.71
N PRO A 178 20.02 30.24 -10.19
CA PRO A 178 19.39 30.22 -8.87
C PRO A 178 20.36 30.51 -7.74
N LEU A 179 21.66 30.28 -7.94
CA LEU A 179 22.65 30.48 -6.88
C LEU A 179 22.83 31.95 -6.53
N GLU A 180 22.56 32.87 -7.45
CA GLU A 180 22.63 34.32 -7.19
C GLU A 180 21.39 34.81 -6.42
N MET A 181 20.27 34.12 -6.58
CA MET A 181 18.96 34.48 -6.01
C MET A 181 18.66 33.77 -4.68
N LEU A 182 19.41 32.72 -4.33
CA LEU A 182 19.16 31.89 -3.16
C LEU A 182 19.29 32.71 -1.87
N ALA A 183 18.22 32.88 -1.10
CA ALA A 183 18.31 33.58 0.18
C ALA A 183 18.83 32.66 1.30
N ALA A 184 19.31 33.25 2.39
CA ALA A 184 19.70 32.49 3.59
C ALA A 184 18.52 31.63 4.09
N GLY A 185 18.81 30.39 4.47
CA GLY A 185 17.82 29.41 4.93
C GLY A 185 17.05 28.72 3.80
N GLN A 186 17.24 29.14 2.54
CA GLN A 186 16.63 28.50 1.38
C GLN A 186 17.56 27.48 0.73
N TRP A 187 16.95 26.57 -0.02
CA TRP A 187 17.66 25.62 -0.87
C TRP A 187 17.12 25.62 -2.30
N THR A 188 17.90 25.12 -3.24
CA THR A 188 17.48 24.95 -4.64
C THR A 188 18.18 23.74 -5.28
N ALA A 189 17.52 23.12 -6.24
CA ALA A 189 18.11 22.10 -7.08
C ALA A 189 18.72 22.74 -8.33
N TRP A 190 20.01 22.56 -8.56
CA TRP A 190 20.68 23.13 -9.73
C TRP A 190 21.73 22.18 -10.31
N ARG A 191 21.66 21.94 -11.62
CA ARG A 191 22.58 21.04 -12.36
C ARG A 191 22.75 19.66 -11.70
N GLY A 192 21.66 19.14 -11.14
CA GLY A 192 21.62 17.84 -10.50
C GLY A 192 22.09 17.82 -9.04
N ASP A 193 22.58 18.91 -8.47
CA ASP A 193 22.94 18.99 -7.06
C ASP A 193 21.93 19.83 -6.26
N VAL A 194 21.94 19.64 -4.94
CA VAL A 194 21.19 20.48 -4.00
C VAL A 194 22.13 21.53 -3.45
N TYR A 195 21.74 22.79 -3.53
CA TYR A 195 22.46 23.91 -2.93
C TYR A 195 21.62 24.50 -1.81
N TYR A 196 22.27 24.82 -0.69
CA TYR A 196 21.68 25.43 0.48
C TYR A 196 22.51 26.64 0.88
N ARG A 197 21.85 27.76 1.19
CA ARG A 197 22.52 28.94 1.74
C ARG A 197 22.29 28.97 3.25
N ALA A 198 23.38 28.88 4.02
CA ALA A 198 23.32 28.89 5.47
C ALA A 198 22.75 30.22 5.99
N ASP A 199 21.91 30.14 7.02
CA ASP A 199 21.33 31.25 7.77
C ASP A 199 21.98 31.45 9.15
N GLY A 200 23.21 30.97 9.31
CA GLY A 200 23.95 30.99 10.57
C GLY A 200 25.01 29.89 10.58
N ASP A 201 24.82 28.89 11.44
CA ASP A 201 25.75 27.77 11.58
C ASP A 201 25.88 26.95 10.28
N ALA A 202 27.00 26.25 10.15
CA ALA A 202 27.23 25.37 9.02
C ALA A 202 26.21 24.20 9.00
N PRO A 203 25.74 23.75 7.84
CA PRO A 203 24.80 22.62 7.76
C PRO A 203 25.41 21.30 8.24
N THR A 204 26.74 21.23 8.35
CA THR A 204 27.47 20.09 8.93
C THR A 204 27.25 19.93 10.44
N THR A 205 26.80 20.98 11.14
CA THR A 205 26.55 20.96 12.60
C THR A 205 25.06 20.87 12.93
N GLN A 206 24.20 20.77 11.93
CA GLN A 206 22.74 20.77 12.07
C GLN A 206 22.15 19.43 11.58
N SER A 207 20.94 19.10 12.01
CA SER A 207 20.27 17.85 11.63
C SER A 207 19.51 18.02 10.33
N PHE A 208 20.21 17.85 9.20
CA PHE A 208 19.59 17.83 7.89
C PHE A 208 19.10 16.43 7.50
N ALA A 209 17.99 16.39 6.78
CA ALA A 209 17.50 15.20 6.10
C ALA A 209 17.04 15.56 4.69
N TYR A 210 16.87 14.55 3.84
CA TYR A 210 16.35 14.72 2.49
C TYR A 210 15.39 13.58 2.16
N ALA A 211 14.43 13.85 1.27
CA ALA A 211 13.59 12.79 0.70
C ALA A 211 14.48 11.83 -0.10
N ALA A 212 14.59 10.58 0.36
CA ALA A 212 15.45 9.57 -0.24
C ALA A 212 14.66 8.48 -0.98
N GLU A 213 13.56 8.04 -0.38
CA GLU A 213 12.69 7.01 -0.96
C GLU A 213 11.78 7.57 -2.04
N GLN A 214 11.41 6.75 -3.03
CA GLN A 214 10.65 7.22 -4.20
C GLN A 214 9.18 7.42 -3.88
N THR A 215 8.53 6.43 -3.30
CA THR A 215 7.09 6.44 -3.07
C THR A 215 6.79 5.80 -1.72
N GLY A 216 5.86 6.36 -0.96
CA GLY A 216 5.47 5.81 0.34
C GLY A 216 4.69 4.53 0.23
N LEU A 217 3.57 4.57 -0.51
CA LEU A 217 2.71 3.43 -0.73
C LEU A 217 2.43 3.24 -2.22
N SER A 218 2.93 2.15 -2.79
CA SER A 218 2.68 1.76 -4.18
C SER A 218 1.60 0.69 -4.24
N LEU A 219 0.56 0.92 -5.03
CA LEU A 219 -0.49 -0.04 -5.33
C LEU A 219 -0.37 -0.46 -6.81
N TYR A 220 -0.26 -1.75 -7.05
CA TYR A 220 -0.11 -2.31 -8.39
C TYR A 220 -1.04 -3.51 -8.58
N GLN A 221 -2.04 -3.37 -9.45
CA GLN A 221 -2.99 -4.46 -9.78
C GLN A 221 -3.66 -5.08 -8.53
N VAL A 222 -4.13 -4.24 -7.62
CA VAL A 222 -4.80 -4.67 -6.37
C VAL A 222 -6.29 -4.39 -6.41
N GLU A 223 -7.05 -5.17 -5.65
CA GLU A 223 -8.51 -5.06 -5.57
C GLU A 223 -8.94 -5.03 -4.11
N HIS A 224 -9.90 -4.17 -3.78
CA HIS A 224 -10.48 -4.05 -2.44
C HIS A 224 -9.42 -3.82 -1.34
N VAL A 225 -8.70 -2.71 -1.47
CA VAL A 225 -7.69 -2.26 -0.50
C VAL A 225 -8.22 -1.05 0.27
N ARG A 226 -8.12 -1.09 1.59
CA ARG A 226 -8.52 0.02 2.47
C ARG A 226 -7.32 0.53 3.26
N ILE A 227 -7.11 1.84 3.29
CA ILE A 227 -6.03 2.48 4.06
C ILE A 227 -6.66 3.54 4.96
N VAL A 228 -6.41 3.45 6.27
CA VAL A 228 -7.09 4.28 7.28
C VAL A 228 -6.09 4.97 8.20
N GLY A 229 -6.21 6.28 8.38
CA GLY A 229 -5.51 7.03 9.42
C GLY A 229 -3.99 6.94 9.30
N LEU A 230 -3.44 7.22 8.11
CA LEU A 230 -2.02 7.06 7.81
C LEU A 230 -1.44 8.35 7.25
N THR A 231 -0.25 8.73 7.68
CA THR A 231 0.50 9.85 7.09
C THR A 231 1.68 9.32 6.27
N LEU A 232 1.76 9.72 5.01
CA LEU A 232 2.83 9.41 4.05
C LEU A 232 3.57 10.71 3.72
N ARG A 233 4.85 10.82 4.09
CA ARG A 233 5.57 12.09 3.92
C ARG A 233 7.03 11.96 3.50
N ASP A 234 7.56 13.07 2.99
CA ASP A 234 8.97 13.23 2.67
C ASP A 234 9.50 12.19 1.65
N PHE A 235 8.64 11.74 0.72
CA PHE A 235 9.04 10.90 -0.41
C PHE A 235 9.47 11.77 -1.60
N ARG A 236 10.42 11.29 -2.40
CA ARG A 236 10.90 12.01 -3.57
C ARG A 236 9.82 12.18 -4.62
N PHE A 237 9.06 11.14 -4.91
CA PHE A 237 7.97 11.22 -5.88
C PHE A 237 6.66 11.43 -5.14
N ASP A 238 6.00 10.34 -4.77
CA ASP A 238 4.60 10.41 -4.37
C ASP A 238 4.40 9.82 -2.98
N GLY A 239 3.50 10.40 -2.18
CA GLY A 239 3.07 9.77 -0.93
C GLY A 239 2.43 8.41 -1.23
N LEU A 240 1.40 8.41 -2.08
CA LEU A 240 0.73 7.21 -2.58
C LEU A 240 0.68 7.19 -4.11
N ARG A 241 0.90 6.02 -4.70
CA ARG A 241 0.79 5.84 -6.15
C ARG A 241 -0.02 4.60 -6.50
N THR A 242 -0.98 4.74 -7.40
CA THR A 242 -1.67 3.61 -8.04
C THR A 242 -1.22 3.45 -9.49
N GLN A 243 -1.02 2.20 -9.91
CA GLN A 243 -0.60 1.86 -11.26
C GLN A 243 -1.39 0.68 -11.81
N ASN A 244 -1.58 0.72 -13.13
CA ASN A 244 -2.31 -0.27 -13.91
C ASN A 244 -3.77 -0.39 -13.47
N MET A 245 -4.16 -1.48 -12.81
CA MET A 245 -5.56 -1.83 -12.57
C MET A 245 -5.83 -1.95 -11.07
N CYS A 246 -5.94 -0.84 -10.36
CA CYS A 246 -6.35 -0.83 -8.95
C CYS A 246 -7.84 -0.53 -8.83
N ARG A 247 -8.61 -1.39 -8.16
CA ARG A 247 -10.09 -1.27 -8.04
C ARG A 247 -10.55 -1.39 -6.59
N GLY A 248 -11.63 -0.70 -6.23
CA GLY A 248 -12.15 -0.72 -4.86
C GLY A 248 -11.13 -0.26 -3.82
N VAL A 249 -10.29 0.72 -4.18
CA VAL A 249 -9.30 1.28 -3.26
C VAL A 249 -9.94 2.44 -2.51
N THR A 250 -10.00 2.35 -1.18
CA THR A 250 -10.53 3.38 -0.30
C THR A 250 -9.46 3.94 0.63
N LEU A 251 -9.40 5.26 0.72
CA LEU A 251 -8.50 6.01 1.58
C LEU A 251 -9.32 6.81 2.59
N GLU A 252 -9.11 6.60 3.88
CA GLU A 252 -9.87 7.27 4.94
C GLU A 252 -8.92 7.99 5.89
N ASN A 253 -9.03 9.32 5.98
CA ASN A 253 -8.15 10.14 6.83
C ASN A 253 -6.66 9.89 6.55
N VAL A 254 -6.30 9.80 5.26
CA VAL A 254 -4.92 9.62 4.81
C VAL A 254 -4.30 10.98 4.50
N ASN A 255 -3.10 11.23 5.02
CA ASN A 255 -2.37 12.46 4.75
C ASN A 255 -1.17 12.16 3.86
N CYS A 256 -1.00 12.91 2.77
CA CYS A 256 0.20 12.87 1.93
C CYS A 256 0.86 14.24 1.94
N LEU A 257 1.95 14.37 2.70
CA LEU A 257 2.56 15.65 3.05
C LEU A 257 4.00 15.75 2.57
N ASN A 258 4.41 16.93 2.09
CA ASN A 258 5.82 17.21 1.78
C ASN A 258 6.49 16.21 0.82
N ASN A 259 5.74 15.64 -0.14
CA ASN A 259 6.32 14.74 -1.15
C ASN A 259 6.84 15.55 -2.34
N GLY A 260 7.94 15.12 -2.96
CA GLY A 260 8.66 15.92 -3.96
C GLY A 260 7.92 16.10 -5.29
N ARG A 261 7.03 15.18 -5.67
CA ARG A 261 6.21 15.29 -6.87
C ARG A 261 4.73 15.45 -6.54
N ALA A 262 4.09 14.43 -5.98
CA ALA A 262 2.65 14.46 -5.73
C ALA A 262 2.29 13.94 -4.33
N GLY A 263 1.17 14.41 -3.76
CA GLY A 263 0.58 13.73 -2.62
C GLY A 263 0.12 12.33 -3.02
N ILE A 264 -0.80 12.30 -3.99
CA ILE A 264 -1.31 11.07 -4.61
C ILE A 264 -1.13 11.13 -6.12
N ALA A 265 -0.67 10.05 -6.73
CA ALA A 265 -0.64 9.86 -8.18
C ALA A 265 -1.46 8.63 -8.60
N VAL A 266 -2.47 8.84 -9.45
CA VAL A 266 -3.39 7.80 -9.93
C VAL A 266 -3.23 7.62 -11.44
N SER A 267 -3.01 6.38 -11.88
CA SER A 267 -2.71 6.09 -13.30
C SER A 267 -3.23 4.72 -13.77
N GLY A 268 -3.22 4.53 -15.09
CA GLY A 268 -3.76 3.33 -15.74
C GLY A 268 -5.29 3.36 -15.77
N THR A 269 -5.92 2.23 -15.46
CA THR A 269 -7.37 2.08 -15.28
C THR A 269 -7.75 2.03 -13.80
N SER A 270 -6.91 2.63 -12.95
CA SER A 270 -7.10 2.63 -11.50
C SER A 270 -8.18 3.63 -11.06
N HIS A 271 -8.90 3.26 -10.01
CA HIS A 271 -9.94 4.07 -9.40
C HIS A 271 -9.71 4.12 -7.89
N ILE A 272 -9.72 5.31 -7.31
CA ILE A 272 -9.64 5.49 -5.86
C ILE A 272 -10.79 6.35 -5.34
N GLU A 273 -11.20 6.07 -4.11
CA GLU A 273 -12.07 6.92 -3.33
C GLU A 273 -11.33 7.37 -2.08
N MET A 274 -11.39 8.67 -1.78
CA MET A 274 -10.76 9.24 -0.60
C MET A 274 -11.77 10.08 0.18
N VAL A 275 -11.83 9.81 1.48
CA VAL A 275 -12.69 10.52 2.43
C VAL A 275 -11.82 11.07 3.56
N GLY A 276 -11.83 12.39 3.74
CA GLY A 276 -11.02 13.05 4.76
C GLY A 276 -9.51 13.01 4.48
N GLY A 277 -8.75 13.74 5.29
CA GLY A 277 -7.29 13.83 5.18
C GLY A 277 -6.81 15.03 4.37
N SER A 278 -5.49 15.09 4.12
CA SER A 278 -4.83 16.24 3.51
C SER A 278 -3.75 15.85 2.49
N LEU A 279 -3.77 16.53 1.34
CA LEU A 279 -2.75 16.47 0.30
C LEU A 279 -2.10 17.85 0.19
N ALA A 280 -1.07 18.09 0.99
CA ALA A 280 -0.48 19.42 1.13
C ALA A 280 1.05 19.42 1.13
N GLU A 281 1.62 20.58 0.79
CA GLU A 281 3.06 20.85 0.76
C GLU A 281 3.82 19.94 -0.23
N ASN A 282 3.11 19.41 -1.23
CA ASN A 282 3.70 18.53 -2.25
C ASN A 282 4.35 19.37 -3.38
N GLY A 283 5.36 18.82 -4.05
CA GLY A 283 6.28 19.64 -4.85
C GLY A 283 5.75 20.10 -6.20
N ARG A 284 4.80 19.36 -6.78
CA ARG A 284 4.19 19.71 -8.07
C ARG A 284 2.67 19.62 -8.03
N HIS A 285 2.13 18.60 -7.35
CA HIS A 285 0.71 18.30 -7.37
C HIS A 285 0.22 17.86 -5.99
N SER A 286 -0.95 18.30 -5.55
CA SER A 286 -1.63 17.67 -4.42
C SER A 286 -2.16 16.29 -4.84
N LEU A 287 -2.89 16.26 -5.96
CA LEU A 287 -3.38 15.07 -6.64
C LEU A 287 -3.00 15.12 -8.13
N LEU A 288 -2.45 14.03 -8.66
CA LEU A 288 -2.14 13.84 -10.07
C LEU A 288 -2.92 12.63 -10.63
N VAL A 289 -3.81 12.85 -11.59
CA VAL A 289 -4.59 11.80 -12.24
C VAL A 289 -4.22 11.71 -13.72
N SER A 290 -3.85 10.52 -14.19
CA SER A 290 -3.59 10.26 -15.61
C SER A 290 -4.72 9.43 -16.21
N ASN A 291 -5.43 9.98 -17.20
CA ASN A 291 -6.55 9.29 -17.84
C ASN A 291 -6.12 7.93 -18.42
N PRO A 292 -6.97 6.89 -18.36
CA PRO A 292 -8.38 6.91 -17.93
C PRO A 292 -8.63 6.72 -16.42
N ALA A 293 -7.61 6.87 -15.57
CA ALA A 293 -7.79 6.70 -14.13
C ALA A 293 -8.72 7.76 -13.51
N THR A 294 -9.31 7.45 -12.35
CA THR A 294 -10.16 8.39 -11.62
C THR A 294 -9.83 8.43 -10.12
N ALA A 295 -10.13 9.58 -9.50
CA ALA A 295 -10.01 9.79 -8.07
C ALA A 295 -11.21 10.61 -7.60
N ASN A 296 -11.99 10.05 -6.69
CA ASN A 296 -13.11 10.74 -6.06
C ASN A 296 -12.69 11.21 -4.67
N LEU A 297 -12.66 12.52 -4.46
CA LEU A 297 -12.30 13.12 -3.17
C LEU A 297 -13.56 13.67 -2.48
N ARG A 298 -13.71 13.37 -1.19
CA ARG A 298 -14.74 13.94 -0.32
C ARG A 298 -14.08 14.42 0.98
N GLU A 299 -14.34 15.67 1.37
CA GLU A 299 -13.81 16.26 2.61
C GLU A 299 -12.26 16.22 2.70
N VAL A 300 -11.59 16.22 1.54
CA VAL A 300 -10.12 16.21 1.46
C VAL A 300 -9.62 17.64 1.31
N THR A 301 -8.60 18.00 2.09
CA THR A 301 -7.92 19.28 1.93
C THR A 301 -6.79 19.15 0.91
N THR A 302 -6.74 20.08 -0.06
CA THR A 302 -5.67 20.18 -1.06
C THR A 302 -5.13 21.61 -1.08
N ASP A 303 -3.82 21.78 -1.12
CA ASP A 303 -3.19 23.10 -1.22
C ASP A 303 -3.11 23.64 -2.67
N VAL A 304 -3.23 22.75 -3.65
CA VAL A 304 -3.28 23.06 -5.08
C VAL A 304 -4.40 22.25 -5.74
N GLU A 305 -5.03 22.83 -6.76
CA GLU A 305 -6.04 22.14 -7.58
C GLU A 305 -5.51 20.81 -8.16
N PRO A 306 -6.31 19.73 -8.14
CA PRO A 306 -5.96 18.46 -8.77
C PRO A 306 -5.56 18.62 -10.23
N THR A 307 -4.46 17.97 -10.62
CA THR A 307 -3.98 17.96 -12.00
C THR A 307 -4.44 16.71 -12.74
N VAL A 308 -5.10 16.89 -13.89
CA VAL A 308 -5.54 15.79 -14.77
C VAL A 308 -4.73 15.82 -16.07
N ILE A 309 -4.03 14.72 -16.35
CA ILE A 309 -3.30 14.51 -17.60
C ILE A 309 -4.15 13.68 -18.55
N VAL A 310 -4.48 14.26 -19.69
CA VAL A 310 -5.12 13.57 -20.82
C VAL A 310 -4.02 13.13 -21.79
N PRO A 311 -3.90 11.84 -22.14
CA PRO A 311 -2.94 11.41 -23.14
C PRO A 311 -3.23 12.08 -24.49
N PRO A 312 -2.20 12.41 -25.29
CA PRO A 312 -2.40 12.93 -26.63
C PRO A 312 -3.20 11.92 -27.46
N LYS A 313 -4.15 12.43 -28.25
CA LYS A 313 -4.97 11.64 -29.19
C LYS A 313 -4.13 11.06 -30.31
#